data_AF-A0A1V6BBN6-F1
#
_entry.id   AF-A0A1V6BBN6-F1
#
_cell.length_a   1.000
_cell.length_b   1.000
_cell.length_c   1.000
_cell.angle_alpha   90.00
_cell.angle_beta   90.00
_cell.angle_gamma   90.00
#
_symmetry.space_group_name_H-M   'P 1'
#
loop_
_entity.id
_entity.type
_entity.pdbx_description
1 polymer ?
#
loop_
_entity_poly.entity_id
_entity_poly.type
_entity_poly.pdbx_seq_one_letter_code
_entity_poly.pdbx_strand_id
1 'polypeptide(L)'
;MNKVLALALFGVVMWSCNNTSDKPAANLETTEAQHEHHSSDAIELNNGEKWQVNEEMRPYVEKGESLVEEYIKSGSTDYKQLAGKVEEQNKLLINSCTMDGKSHEELHKWLHPHLELVNALTDESDAAKAATIVNRLRESYHNYHTYFK
;
A
#
# COMPACT_ATOMS: atom_id res chain seq x y z
N MET A 1 32.94 -16.54 67.76
CA MET A 1 31.58 -15.97 67.85
C MET A 1 31.70 -14.47 67.93
N ASN A 2 31.16 -13.77 66.94
CA ASN A 2 30.36 -12.54 67.03
C ASN A 2 30.36 -11.87 65.66
N LYS A 3 29.21 -11.94 65.01
CA LYS A 3 28.90 -11.25 63.76
C LYS A 3 28.54 -9.82 64.11
N VAL A 4 29.09 -8.85 63.39
CA VAL A 4 28.46 -7.53 63.25
C VAL A 4 28.39 -7.22 61.78
N LEU A 5 27.14 -7.15 61.32
CA LEU A 5 26.68 -6.74 60.01
C LEU A 5 26.75 -5.21 59.96
N ALA A 6 27.41 -4.63 58.97
CA ALA A 6 27.29 -3.22 58.65
C ALA A 6 27.11 -3.09 57.12
N LEU A 7 25.96 -2.53 56.77
CA LEU A 7 25.41 -2.40 55.43
C LEU A 7 25.53 -0.92 55.03
N ALA A 8 26.25 -0.61 53.96
CA ALA A 8 26.17 0.67 53.26
C ALA A 8 26.83 0.53 51.88
N LEU A 9 26.03 0.14 50.90
CA LEU A 9 26.37 0.21 49.48
C LEU A 9 25.73 1.50 48.94
N PHE A 10 26.53 2.55 48.83
CA PHE A 10 26.19 3.72 48.02
C PHE A 10 27.44 4.15 47.27
N GLY A 11 27.43 3.88 45.96
CA GLY A 11 28.45 4.27 45.01
C GLY A 11 27.76 4.59 43.70
N VAL A 12 27.23 5.81 43.62
CA VAL A 12 26.73 6.43 42.39
C VAL A 12 27.93 6.66 41.46
N VAL A 13 27.85 6.16 40.23
CA VAL A 13 28.57 6.77 39.11
C VAL A 13 27.59 6.96 37.96
N MET A 14 27.37 8.25 37.68
CA MET A 14 26.52 8.79 36.63
C MET A 14 27.19 8.59 35.28
N TRP A 15 26.54 7.89 34.36
CA TRP A 15 26.90 7.96 32.95
C TRP A 15 26.12 9.12 32.31
N SER A 16 26.89 10.09 31.83
CA SER A 16 26.49 11.33 31.18
C SER A 16 25.52 11.13 30.02
N CYS A 17 24.40 11.84 30.05
CA CYS A 17 23.66 12.28 28.86
C CYS A 17 24.30 13.59 28.39
N ASN A 18 24.87 13.59 27.19
CA ASN A 18 25.36 14.79 26.53
C ASN A 18 24.69 14.91 25.16
N ASN A 19 23.71 15.81 25.03
CA ASN A 19 23.93 16.96 24.13
C ASN A 19 22.96 18.11 24.43
N THR A 20 23.54 19.30 24.47
CA THR A 20 22.96 20.57 24.89
C THR A 20 22.28 21.28 23.72
N SER A 21 21.12 21.88 24.01
CA SER A 21 20.49 22.91 23.17
C SER A 21 21.22 24.24 23.34
N ASP A 22 21.69 24.85 22.24
CA ASP A 22 21.96 26.29 22.14
C ASP A 22 21.75 26.77 20.69
N LYS A 23 21.08 27.92 20.54
CA LYS A 23 21.00 28.76 19.33
C LYS A 23 21.68 30.10 19.68
N PRO A 24 22.43 30.78 18.77
CA PRO A 24 21.78 31.58 17.70
C PRO A 24 22.55 31.81 16.35
N ALA A 25 21.73 31.96 15.31
CA ALA A 25 21.77 32.80 14.07
C ALA A 25 22.97 32.85 13.06
N ALA A 26 22.56 32.72 11.79
CA ALA A 26 23.07 33.28 10.52
C ALA A 26 24.12 32.50 9.69
N ASN A 27 23.67 31.76 8.66
CA ASN A 27 23.78 32.09 7.22
C ASN A 27 23.09 31.01 6.37
N LEU A 28 22.52 31.43 5.24
CA LEU A 28 21.85 30.66 4.19
C LEU A 28 22.76 29.54 3.60
N GLU A 29 22.20 28.38 3.29
CA GLU A 29 21.78 27.95 1.94
C GLU A 29 21.47 26.43 1.92
N THR A 30 20.33 26.11 1.30
CA THR A 30 20.07 24.93 0.46
C THR A 30 20.19 23.53 1.08
N THR A 31 19.05 22.84 1.17
CA THR A 31 18.76 21.55 0.49
C THR A 31 17.76 20.72 1.30
N GLU A 32 16.68 20.35 0.60
CA GLU A 32 15.75 19.25 0.92
C GLU A 32 14.95 19.40 2.21
N ALA A 33 13.85 20.13 2.11
CA ALA A 33 12.62 19.69 2.77
C ALA A 33 12.35 18.25 2.29
N GLN A 34 12.71 17.30 3.14
CA GLN A 34 12.30 15.92 3.01
C GLN A 34 10.79 15.94 2.84
N HIS A 35 10.34 15.51 1.65
CA HIS A 35 8.96 15.12 1.43
C HIS A 35 8.73 13.85 2.26
N GLU A 36 8.57 14.01 3.56
CA GLU A 36 7.92 13.04 4.43
C GLU A 36 6.44 13.04 4.06
N HIS A 37 6.12 12.41 2.92
CA HIS A 37 4.74 12.13 2.53
C HIS A 37 4.26 10.90 3.32
N HIS A 38 4.22 11.02 4.65
CA HIS A 38 3.47 10.10 5.50
C HIS A 38 2.00 10.53 5.51
N SER A 39 1.40 10.59 4.32
CA SER A 39 -0.04 10.42 4.19
C SER A 39 -0.23 8.91 4.07
N SER A 40 -0.99 8.30 4.97
CA SER A 40 -1.17 6.86 4.95
C SER A 40 -1.82 6.42 3.63
N ASP A 41 -1.03 5.87 2.72
CA ASP A 41 -1.50 5.19 1.49
C ASP A 41 -2.40 3.97 1.80
N ALA A 42 -2.53 3.62 3.07
CA ALA A 42 -3.47 2.61 3.54
C ALA A 42 -4.92 3.07 3.34
N ILE A 43 -5.74 2.15 2.85
CA ILE A 43 -7.18 2.32 2.71
C ILE A 43 -7.82 2.25 4.11
N GLU A 44 -8.68 3.20 4.41
CA GLU A 44 -9.44 3.24 5.67
C GLU A 44 -10.80 2.55 5.51
N LEU A 45 -11.39 2.07 6.61
CA LEU A 45 -12.80 1.64 6.61
C LEU A 45 -13.71 2.83 6.90
N ASN A 46 -14.91 2.83 6.32
CA ASN A 46 -15.96 3.79 6.62
C ASN A 46 -16.56 3.52 8.00
N ASN A 47 -15.95 4.06 9.06
CA ASN A 47 -16.37 3.84 10.45
C ASN A 47 -16.48 2.34 10.81
N GLY A 48 -15.55 1.54 10.30
CA GLY A 48 -15.54 0.09 10.47
C GLY A 48 -16.31 -0.71 9.41
N GLU A 49 -17.00 -0.03 8.47
CA GLU A 49 -17.67 -0.67 7.34
C GLU A 49 -16.89 -0.53 6.02
N LYS A 50 -17.21 -1.39 5.05
CA LYS A 50 -16.70 -1.26 3.68
C LYS A 50 -17.33 -0.07 2.95
N TRP A 51 -16.55 0.59 2.10
CA TRP A 51 -17.02 1.61 1.18
C TRP A 51 -17.95 1.04 0.14
N GLN A 52 -19.05 1.72 -0.13
CA GLN A 52 -19.95 1.34 -1.20
C GLN A 52 -19.41 1.92 -2.51
N VAL A 53 -19.23 1.06 -3.51
CA VAL A 53 -18.99 1.50 -4.89
C VAL A 53 -20.31 1.66 -5.63
N ASN A 54 -20.35 2.53 -6.64
CA ASN A 54 -21.51 2.62 -7.52
C ASN A 54 -21.70 1.31 -8.30
N GLU A 55 -22.95 0.96 -8.58
CA GLU A 55 -23.29 -0.34 -9.18
C GLU A 55 -22.71 -0.52 -10.59
N GLU A 56 -22.49 0.58 -11.30
CA GLU A 56 -21.94 0.59 -12.66
C GLU A 56 -20.45 0.18 -12.73
N MET A 57 -19.70 0.31 -11.63
CA MET A 57 -18.29 -0.10 -11.60
C MET A 57 -18.10 -1.58 -11.29
N ARG A 58 -19.00 -2.15 -10.49
CA ARG A 58 -18.86 -3.51 -9.95
C ARG A 58 -18.61 -4.58 -11.02
N PRO A 59 -19.33 -4.62 -12.16
CA PRO A 59 -19.10 -5.64 -13.19
C PRO A 59 -17.68 -5.64 -13.76
N TYR A 60 -17.03 -4.47 -13.83
CA TYR A 60 -15.68 -4.37 -14.40
C TYR A 60 -14.61 -4.84 -13.41
N VAL A 61 -14.79 -4.58 -12.11
CA VAL A 61 -13.92 -5.16 -11.06
C VAL A 61 -14.04 -6.69 -11.07
N GLU A 62 -15.27 -7.21 -11.00
CA GLU A 62 -15.54 -8.64 -10.98
C GLU A 62 -15.01 -9.34 -12.24
N LYS A 63 -15.15 -8.69 -13.40
CA LYS A 63 -14.63 -9.24 -14.65
C LYS A 63 -13.09 -9.25 -14.66
N GLY A 64 -12.46 -8.19 -14.17
CA GLY A 64 -11.00 -8.12 -14.02
C GLY A 64 -10.45 -9.21 -13.11
N GLU A 65 -11.09 -9.42 -11.95
CA GLU A 65 -10.75 -10.48 -11.00
C GLU A 65 -10.90 -11.87 -11.65
N SER A 66 -12.05 -12.11 -12.29
CA SER A 66 -12.32 -13.39 -12.98
C SER A 66 -11.29 -13.70 -14.07
N LEU A 67 -10.78 -12.70 -14.79
CA LEU A 67 -9.75 -12.88 -15.81
C LEU A 67 -8.43 -13.36 -15.19
N VAL A 68 -8.04 -12.78 -14.05
CA VAL A 68 -6.83 -13.19 -13.30
C VAL A 68 -6.99 -14.61 -12.76
N GLU A 69 -8.12 -14.93 -12.15
CA GLU A 69 -8.40 -16.27 -11.62
C GLU A 69 -8.44 -17.33 -12.73
N GLU A 70 -9.06 -17.04 -13.86
CA GLU A 70 -9.09 -17.95 -15.01
C GLU A 70 -7.70 -18.19 -15.58
N TYR A 71 -6.87 -17.15 -15.70
CA TYR A 71 -5.47 -17.28 -16.11
C TYR A 71 -4.69 -18.22 -15.18
N ILE A 72 -4.81 -18.02 -13.87
CA ILE A 72 -4.13 -18.86 -12.86
C ILE A 72 -4.63 -20.31 -12.96
N LYS A 73 -5.95 -20.51 -12.96
CA LYS A 73 -6.58 -21.83 -12.97
C LYS A 73 -6.27 -22.62 -14.24
N SER A 74 -6.20 -21.95 -15.39
CA SER A 74 -5.88 -22.60 -16.67
C SER A 74 -4.39 -22.93 -16.83
N GLY A 75 -3.52 -22.37 -15.98
CA GLY A 75 -2.07 -22.50 -16.13
C GLY A 75 -1.56 -21.82 -17.41
N SER A 76 -2.27 -20.80 -17.88
CA SER A 76 -1.88 -20.04 -19.07
C SER A 76 -0.52 -19.36 -18.87
N THR A 77 0.19 -19.15 -19.97
CA THR A 77 1.47 -18.43 -20.01
C THR A 77 1.39 -17.12 -20.77
N ASP A 78 0.24 -16.80 -21.38
CA ASP A 78 0.03 -15.57 -22.15
C ASP A 78 -0.39 -14.41 -21.22
N TYR A 79 0.56 -13.98 -20.38
CA TYR A 79 0.33 -12.90 -19.44
C TYR A 79 0.15 -11.53 -20.13
N LYS A 80 0.60 -11.39 -21.38
CA LYS A 80 0.36 -10.18 -22.19
C LYS A 80 -1.09 -10.05 -22.59
N GLN A 81 -1.71 -11.15 -23.02
CA GLN A 81 -3.14 -11.15 -23.28
C GLN A 81 -3.94 -10.90 -21.99
N LEU A 82 -3.53 -11.48 -20.86
CA LEU A 82 -4.16 -11.17 -19.57
C LEU A 82 -4.07 -9.67 -19.26
N ALA A 83 -2.88 -9.07 -19.36
CA ALA A 83 -2.65 -7.66 -19.07
C ALA A 83 -3.57 -6.76 -19.89
N GLY A 84 -3.65 -6.97 -21.21
CA GLY A 84 -4.52 -6.18 -22.09
C GLY A 84 -6.01 -6.29 -21.74
N LYS A 85 -6.48 -7.51 -21.39
CA LYS A 85 -7.88 -7.71 -20.97
C LYS A 85 -8.20 -7.02 -19.63
N VAL A 86 -7.28 -7.08 -18.66
CA VAL A 86 -7.45 -6.40 -17.36
C VAL A 86 -7.36 -4.88 -17.54
N GLU A 87 -6.45 -4.38 -18.38
CA GLU A 87 -6.35 -2.96 -18.71
C GLU A 87 -7.66 -2.42 -19.33
N GLU A 88 -8.30 -3.19 -20.21
CA GLU A 88 -9.61 -2.84 -20.76
C GLU A 88 -10.68 -2.73 -19.66
N GLN A 89 -10.73 -3.69 -18.73
CA GLN A 89 -11.67 -3.61 -17.60
C GLN A 89 -11.39 -2.40 -16.71
N ASN A 90 -10.11 -2.07 -16.46
CA ASN A 90 -9.74 -0.89 -15.69
C ASN A 90 -10.17 0.41 -16.37
N LYS A 91 -10.06 0.51 -17.70
CA LYS A 91 -10.58 1.66 -18.46
C LYS A 91 -12.08 1.79 -18.32
N LEU A 92 -12.82 0.69 -18.42
CA LEU A 92 -14.27 0.68 -18.26
C LEU A 92 -14.70 1.06 -16.83
N LEU A 93 -14.00 0.53 -15.82
CA LEU A 93 -14.17 0.88 -14.41
C LEU A 93 -13.98 2.38 -14.17
N ILE A 94 -12.90 2.96 -14.69
CA ILE A 94 -12.62 4.40 -14.55
C ILE A 94 -13.71 5.23 -15.23
N ASN A 95 -14.11 4.83 -16.43
CA ASN A 95 -15.12 5.54 -17.21
C ASN A 95 -16.53 5.43 -16.63
N SER A 96 -16.83 4.40 -15.83
CA SER A 96 -18.12 4.25 -15.15
C SER A 96 -18.13 4.83 -13.73
N CYS A 97 -17.05 5.47 -13.29
CA CYS A 97 -17.01 6.10 -11.97
C CYS A 97 -17.86 7.37 -11.94
N THR A 98 -18.94 7.32 -11.15
CA THR A 98 -19.81 8.48 -10.86
C THR A 98 -19.74 8.90 -9.40
N MET A 99 -18.84 8.30 -8.62
CA MET A 99 -18.66 8.56 -7.19
C MET A 99 -17.80 9.80 -6.94
N ASP A 100 -18.07 10.48 -5.84
CA ASP A 100 -17.28 11.57 -5.31
C ASP A 100 -17.02 11.41 -3.80
N GLY A 101 -16.29 12.37 -3.21
CA GLY A 101 -16.01 12.39 -1.78
C GLY A 101 -15.09 11.26 -1.30
N LYS A 102 -15.22 10.89 -0.03
CA LYS A 102 -14.24 10.03 0.65
C LYS A 102 -14.16 8.62 0.08
N SER A 103 -15.28 8.02 -0.34
CA SER A 103 -15.27 6.69 -0.98
C SER A 103 -14.47 6.69 -2.29
N HIS A 104 -14.56 7.78 -3.06
CA HIS A 104 -13.77 7.97 -4.27
C HIS A 104 -12.28 8.08 -3.96
N GLU A 105 -11.90 8.89 -2.98
CA GLU A 105 -10.49 9.03 -2.53
C GLU A 105 -9.90 7.69 -2.06
N GLU A 106 -10.65 6.93 -1.26
CA GLU A 106 -10.20 5.63 -0.78
C GLU A 106 -10.11 4.61 -1.93
N LEU A 107 -10.99 4.68 -2.93
CA LEU A 107 -10.87 3.85 -4.12
C LEU A 107 -9.60 4.16 -4.91
N HIS A 108 -9.18 5.43 -5.01
CA HIS A 108 -7.91 5.79 -5.68
C HIS A 108 -6.70 5.15 -5.01
N LYS A 109 -6.68 5.04 -3.68
CA LYS A 109 -5.60 4.36 -2.95
C LYS A 109 -5.48 2.88 -3.33
N TRP A 110 -6.59 2.23 -3.68
CA TRP A 110 -6.57 0.88 -4.23
C TRP A 110 -6.20 0.86 -5.73
N LEU A 111 -6.87 1.71 -6.51
CA LEU A 111 -6.82 1.65 -7.96
C LEU A 111 -5.44 2.06 -8.49
N HIS A 112 -4.78 3.04 -7.88
CA HIS A 112 -3.47 3.51 -8.34
C HIS A 112 -2.40 2.39 -8.35
N PRO A 113 -2.09 1.71 -7.23
CA PRO A 113 -1.14 0.60 -7.25
C PRO A 113 -1.64 -0.60 -8.06
N HIS A 114 -2.96 -0.79 -8.20
CA HIS A 114 -3.52 -1.81 -9.08
C HIS A 114 -3.16 -1.55 -10.55
N LEU A 115 -3.31 -0.31 -11.02
CA LEU A 115 -2.94 0.10 -12.38
C LEU A 115 -1.44 -0.05 -12.64
N GLU A 116 -0.59 0.27 -11.65
CA GLU A 116 0.86 0.04 -11.75
C GLU A 116 1.22 -1.42 -11.95
N LEU A 117 0.52 -2.35 -11.29
CA LEU A 117 0.72 -3.79 -11.49
C LEU A 117 0.36 -4.23 -12.91
N VAL A 118 -0.74 -3.70 -13.47
CA VAL A 118 -1.16 -4.02 -14.85
C VAL A 118 -0.16 -3.45 -15.86
N ASN A 119 0.32 -2.23 -15.65
CA ASN A 119 1.37 -1.63 -16.49
C ASN A 119 2.67 -2.44 -16.41
N ALA A 120 3.10 -2.82 -15.21
CA ALA A 120 4.28 -3.67 -15.02
C ALA A 120 4.13 -5.02 -15.73
N LEU A 121 2.95 -5.65 -15.68
CA LEU A 121 2.68 -6.89 -16.42
C LEU A 121 2.74 -6.68 -17.94
N THR A 122 2.23 -5.54 -18.41
CA THR A 122 2.24 -5.12 -19.82
C THR A 122 3.63 -4.88 -20.35
N ASP A 123 4.60 -4.52 -19.51
CA ASP A 123 5.99 -4.27 -19.89
C ASP A 123 6.94 -5.45 -19.62
N GLU A 124 6.55 -6.41 -18.79
CA GLU A 124 7.42 -7.52 -18.37
C GLU A 124 7.79 -8.48 -19.52
N SER A 125 9.02 -9.00 -19.54
CA SER A 125 9.46 -10.01 -20.52
C SER A 125 9.86 -11.35 -19.88
N ASP A 126 10.09 -11.36 -18.57
CA ASP A 126 10.43 -12.53 -17.79
C ASP A 126 9.17 -13.21 -17.22
N ALA A 127 8.98 -14.48 -17.56
CA ALA A 127 7.79 -15.23 -17.16
C ALA A 127 7.68 -15.44 -15.64
N ALA A 128 8.80 -15.57 -14.91
CA ALA A 128 8.79 -15.77 -13.46
C ALA A 128 8.42 -14.48 -12.72
N LYS A 129 8.92 -13.34 -13.21
CA LYS A 129 8.49 -12.02 -12.71
C LYS A 129 7.04 -11.74 -13.06
N ALA A 130 6.60 -12.08 -14.27
CA ALA A 130 5.20 -11.94 -14.68
C ALA A 130 4.27 -12.75 -13.76
N ALA A 131 4.61 -14.00 -13.46
CA ALA A 131 3.86 -14.82 -12.49
C ALA A 131 3.78 -14.15 -11.10
N THR A 132 4.87 -13.52 -10.66
CA THR A 132 4.88 -12.76 -9.39
C THR A 132 3.92 -11.56 -9.46
N ILE A 133 3.90 -10.82 -10.56
CA ILE A 133 2.99 -9.69 -10.77
C ILE A 133 1.53 -10.15 -10.82
N VAL A 134 1.23 -11.26 -11.52
CA VAL A 134 -0.12 -11.85 -11.56
C VAL A 134 -0.62 -12.21 -10.17
N ASN A 135 0.22 -12.81 -9.32
CA ASN A 135 -0.16 -13.08 -7.94
C ASN A 135 -0.44 -11.78 -7.15
N ARG A 136 0.36 -10.74 -7.35
CA ARG A 136 0.10 -9.42 -6.73
C ARG A 136 -1.20 -8.78 -7.23
N LEU A 137 -1.56 -8.96 -8.51
CA LEU A 137 -2.85 -8.52 -9.06
C LEU A 137 -4.01 -9.27 -8.38
N ARG A 138 -3.89 -10.57 -8.17
CA ARG A 138 -4.87 -11.34 -7.40
C ARG A 138 -5.04 -10.78 -5.98
N GLU A 139 -3.94 -10.58 -5.27
CA GLU A 139 -4.01 -10.01 -3.92
C GLU A 139 -4.56 -8.58 -3.89
N SER A 140 -4.36 -7.80 -4.97
CA SER A 140 -5.00 -6.49 -5.11
C SER A 140 -6.52 -6.60 -5.19
N TYR A 141 -7.09 -7.59 -5.89
CA TYR A 141 -8.54 -7.85 -5.87
C TYR A 141 -9.04 -8.34 -4.49
N HIS A 142 -8.28 -9.18 -3.79
CA HIS A 142 -8.62 -9.54 -2.41
C HIS A 142 -8.63 -8.33 -1.47
N ASN A 143 -7.67 -7.41 -1.65
CA ASN A 143 -7.62 -6.15 -0.92
C ASN A 143 -8.86 -5.29 -1.24
N TYR A 144 -9.25 -5.16 -2.51
CA TYR A 144 -10.51 -4.51 -2.89
C TYR A 144 -11.69 -5.05 -2.08
N HIS A 145 -11.87 -6.38 -2.05
CA HIS A 145 -12.96 -6.99 -1.30
C HIS A 145 -12.86 -6.83 0.22
N THR A 146 -11.71 -6.45 0.76
CA THR A 146 -11.57 -6.14 2.19
C THR A 146 -12.21 -4.79 2.53
N TYR A 147 -12.10 -3.80 1.64
CA TYR A 147 -12.48 -2.41 1.90
C TYR A 147 -13.71 -1.93 1.14
N PHE A 148 -14.12 -2.61 0.07
CA PHE A 148 -15.21 -2.17 -0.82
C PHE A 148 -16.32 -3.23 -0.94
N LYS A 149 -17.54 -2.76 -1.21
CA LYS A 149 -18.76 -3.56 -1.45
C LYS A 149 -19.60 -2.96 -2.58
#